data_AF-A0A3D1QZB8-F1
#
_entry.id   AF-A0A3D1QZB8-F1
#
_cell.length_a   1.000
_cell.length_b   1.000
_cell.length_c   1.000
_cell.angle_alpha   90.00
_cell.angle_beta   90.00
_cell.angle_gamma   90.00
#
_symmetry.space_group_name_H-M   'P 1'
#
loop_
_entity.id
_entity.type
_entity.pdbx_description
1 polymer ?
#
loop_
_entity_poly.entity_id
_entity_poly.type
_entity_poly.pdbx_seq_one_letter_code
_entity_poly.pdbx_strand_id
1 'polypeptide(L)' 'TGSGKTTTLYSALRVLAGPEVNVSTIEDPIEMVWEGFNQIQVQPKIDLDFAAALRHLLRQDPDI' A
#
# COMPACT_ATOMS: atom_id res chain seq x y z
N THR A 1 -8.25 -16.67 -1.30
CA THR A 1 -6.96 -17.33 -1.60
C THR A 1 -6.87 -17.68 -3.07
N GLY A 2 -5.68 -17.56 -3.66
CA GLY A 2 -5.30 -18.09 -4.97
C GLY A 2 -5.82 -17.40 -6.24
N SER A 3 -6.82 -16.52 -6.14
CA SER A 3 -7.47 -15.94 -7.33
C SER A 3 -6.74 -14.77 -7.99
N GLY A 4 -5.47 -14.51 -7.64
CA GLY A 4 -4.67 -13.46 -8.26
C GLY A 4 -5.07 -12.01 -7.92
N LYS A 5 -5.75 -11.77 -6.79
CA LYS A 5 -6.20 -10.43 -6.39
C LYS A 5 -5.03 -9.45 -6.25
N THR A 6 -3.99 -9.84 -5.51
CA THR A 6 -2.83 -8.99 -5.29
C THR A 6 -2.14 -8.65 -6.61
N THR A 7 -1.91 -9.64 -7.47
CA THR A 7 -1.35 -9.44 -8.82
C THR A 7 -2.19 -8.46 -9.65
N THR A 8 -3.51 -8.60 -9.62
CA THR A 8 -4.42 -7.74 -10.38
C THR A 8 -4.39 -6.30 -9.84
N LEU A 9 -4.45 -6.14 -8.51
CA LEU A 9 -4.40 -4.84 -7.85
C LEU A 9 -3.06 -4.13 -8.12
N TYR A 10 -1.94 -4.82 -7.95
CA TYR A 10 -0.61 -4.27 -8.24
C TYR A 10 -0.47 -3.86 -9.71
N SER A 11 -1.01 -4.66 -10.64
CA SER A 11 -0.95 -4.33 -12.07
C SER A 11 -1.72 -3.04 -12.38
N ALA A 12 -2.90 -2.85 -11.77
CA ALA A 12 -3.68 -1.63 -11.92
C ALA A 12 -2.97 -0.42 -11.29
N LEU A 13 -2.48 -0.55 -10.05
CA LEU A 13 -1.79 0.53 -9.35
C LEU A 13 -0.50 0.96 -10.05
N ARG A 14 0.23 0.03 -10.68
CA ARG A 14 1.45 0.34 -11.46
C ARG A 14 1.16 1.20 -12.70
N VAL A 15 -0.03 1.07 -13.28
CA VAL A 15 -0.45 1.91 -14.41
C VAL A 15 -0.79 3.32 -13.95
N LEU A 16 -1.30 3.47 -12.73
CA LEU A 16 -1.71 4.75 -12.14
C LEU A 16 -0.55 5.50 -11.48
N ALA A 17 0.41 4.79 -10.90
CA ALA A 17 1.56 5.40 -10.26
C ALA A 17 2.43 6.13 -11.27
N GLY A 18 2.79 7.36 -10.91
CA GLY A 18 3.67 8.22 -11.69
C GLY A 18 4.24 9.31 -10.79
N PRO A 19 5.16 10.15 -11.32
CA PRO A 19 5.82 11.20 -10.53
C PRO A 19 4.86 12.20 -9.87
N GLU A 20 3.65 12.35 -10.42
CA GLU A 20 2.62 13.28 -9.95
C GLU A 20 1.51 12.61 -9.11
N VAL A 21 1.54 11.29 -8.94
CA VAL A 21 0.50 10.53 -8.22
C VAL A 21 1.16 9.71 -7.11
N ASN A 22 0.94 10.13 -5.88
CA ASN A 22 1.39 9.45 -4.67
C ASN A 22 0.49 8.26 -4.33
N VAL A 23 0.91 7.06 -4.74
CA VAL A 23 0.24 5.80 -4.40
C VAL A 23 0.80 5.25 -3.10
N SER A 24 -0.05 5.06 -2.09
CA SER A 24 0.35 4.51 -0.80
C SER A 24 -0.47 3.26 -0.44
N THR A 25 0.19 2.19 0.02
CA THR A 25 -0.45 0.92 0.37
C THR A 25 -0.23 0.54 1.83
N ILE A 26 -1.19 -0.21 2.40
CA ILE A 26 -1.05 -0.87 3.70
C ILE A 26 -1.32 -2.35 3.49
N GLU A 27 -0.37 -3.20 3.88
CA GLU A 27 -0.36 -4.63 3.53
C GLU A 27 0.08 -5.51 4.72
N ASP A 28 -0.32 -6.79 4.72
CA ASP A 28 0.02 -7.77 5.75
C ASP A 28 0.20 -9.18 5.16
N PRO A 29 1.43 -9.60 4.78
CA PRO A 29 2.62 -8.77 4.58
C PRO A 29 2.62 -8.09 3.20
N ILE A 30 3.65 -7.28 2.92
CA ILE A 30 3.91 -6.80 1.56
C ILE A 30 4.30 -8.00 0.68
N GLU A 31 3.56 -8.26 -0.40
CA GLU A 31 3.84 -9.40 -1.30
C GLU A 31 5.01 -9.12 -2.25
N MET A 32 5.16 -7.87 -2.70
CA MET A 32 6.22 -7.43 -3.60
C MET A 32 6.55 -5.95 -3.37
N VAL A 33 7.85 -5.64 -3.30
CA VAL A 33 8.32 -4.26 -3.21
C VAL A 33 8.31 -3.60 -4.58
N TRP A 34 7.80 -2.38 -4.67
CA TRP A 34 7.80 -1.55 -5.86
C TRP A 34 8.15 -0.12 -5.49
N GLU A 35 9.24 0.40 -6.05
CA GLU A 35 9.80 1.71 -5.70
C GLU A 35 8.85 2.89 -5.96
N GLY A 36 7.93 2.74 -6.91
CA GLY A 36 6.92 3.76 -7.21
C GLY A 36 5.75 3.84 -6.22
N PHE A 37 5.71 2.98 -5.20
CA PHE A 37 4.67 3.00 -4.16
C PHE A 37 5.28 3.34 -2.80
N ASN A 38 4.53 4.04 -1.96
CA ASN A 38 4.83 4.15 -0.54
C ASN A 38 4.13 3.01 0.23
N GLN A 39 4.87 1.94 0.51
CA GLN A 39 4.29 0.70 1.04
C GLN A 39 4.53 0.57 2.54
N ILE A 40 3.45 0.43 3.31
CA ILE A 40 3.48 0.23 4.76
C ILE A 40 3.07 -1.22 5.04
N GLN A 41 3.92 -1.97 5.75
CA GLN A 41 3.52 -3.25 6.30
C GLN A 41 2.87 -3.06 7.67
N VAL A 42 1.81 -3.82 7.95
CA VAL A 42 1.25 -3.97 9.30
C VAL A 42 2.33 -4.48 10.26
N GLN A 43 2.43 -3.85 11.43
CA GLN A 43 3.43 -4.20 12.45
C GLN A 43 2.75 -4.43 13.81
N PRO A 44 2.28 -5.66 14.09
CA PRO A 44 1.56 -5.98 15.33
C PRO A 44 2.41 -5.76 16.59
N LYS A 45 3.75 -5.82 16.48
CA LYS A 45 4.68 -5.62 17.61
C LYS A 45 4.69 -4.19 18.16
N ILE A 46 4.21 -3.23 17.39
CA ILE A 46 4.15 -1.81 17.76
C ILE A 46 2.71 -1.27 17.66
N ASP A 47 1.72 -2.17 17.69
CA ASP A 47 0.29 -1.85 17.58
C ASP A 47 -0.09 -1.07 16.29
N LEU A 48 0.69 -1.23 15.22
CA LEU A 48 0.40 -0.64 13.92
C LEU A 48 -0.45 -1.61 13.10
N ASP A 49 -1.76 -1.62 13.35
CA ASP A 49 -2.76 -2.35 12.56
C ASP A 49 -3.24 -1.57 11.32
N PHE A 50 -4.11 -2.17 10.50
CA PHE A 50 -4.67 -1.51 9.32
C PHE A 50 -5.35 -0.16 9.63
N ALA A 51 -6.08 -0.07 10.74
CA ALA A 51 -6.82 1.13 11.08
C ALA A 51 -5.88 2.26 11.56
N ALA A 52 -4.87 1.92 12.36
CA ALA A 52 -3.82 2.84 12.78
C ALA A 52 -3.01 3.32 11.58
N ALA A 53 -2.53 2.39 10.74
CA ALA A 53 -1.79 2.72 9.53
C ALA A 53 -2.60 3.61 8.59
N LEU A 54 -3.89 3.32 8.35
CA LEU A 54 -4.73 4.13 7.46
C LEU A 54 -4.90 5.57 7.99
N ARG A 55 -5.10 5.73 9.31
CA ARG A 55 -5.15 7.06 9.93
C ARG A 55 -3.85 7.84 9.76
N HIS A 56 -2.70 7.16 9.80
CA HIS A 56 -1.41 7.80 9.59
C HIS A 56 -1.18 8.15 8.12
N LEU A 57 -1.48 7.22 7.21
CA LEU A 57 -1.33 7.37 5.76
C LEU A 57 -2.16 8.53 5.21
N LEU A 58 -3.40 8.72 5.66
CA LEU A 58 -4.25 9.83 5.21
C LEU A 58 -3.70 11.23 5.58
N ARG A 59 -2.71 11.31 6.47
CA ARG A 59 -2.03 12.56 6.83
C ARG A 59 -0.75 12.79 6.05
N GLN A 60 -0.40 11.88 5.13
CA GLN A 60 0.79 11.96 4.27
C GLN A 60 0.46 12.51 2.88
N ASP A 61 -0.74 13.09 2.69
CA ASP A 61 -1.21 13.61 1.40
C ASP A 61 -1.14 12.57 0.26
N PRO A 62 -1.75 11.39 0.42
CA PRO A 62 -1.82 10.38 -0.65
C PRO A 62 -2.87 10.78 -1.69
N ASP A 63 -2.59 10.48 -2.97
CA ASP A 63 -3.58 10.57 -4.04
C ASP A 63 -4.42 9.29 -4.15
N ILE A 64 -3.78 8.13 -3.91
CA ILE A 64 -4.36 6.79 -4.00
C ILE A 64 -3.92 5.94 -2.80
#